data_AF-A0A1F9N0D1-F1
#
_entry.id   AF-A0A1F9N0D1-F1
#
_cell.length_a   1.000
_cell.length_b   1.000
_cell.length_c   1.000
_cell.angle_alpha   90.00
_cell.angle_beta   90.00
_cell.angle_gamma   90.00
#
_symmetry.space_group_name_H-M   'P 1'
#
loop_
_entity.id
_entity.type
_entity.pdbx_description
1 polymer ?
#
loop_
_entity_poly.entity_id
_entity_poly.type
_entity_poly.pdbx_seq_one_letter_code
_entity_poly.pdbx_strand_id
1 'polypeptide(L)'
;MKELIDYPGETDPQAMPPNLSTIFNPSREPTIVGLFQIGVYQGLSHGLEGGPAGLPEAWGTVHLIAFATTPGEVLHAPRSGYTLAPDTGTIVVYADKDFLTLHYTPEDSIVRGYVFHLFEVCVDENLLASYHELDRSGRELLPGLGHNQPLGRAAGNRIIVGIRDSGSFMDPRAIRGWWRWPNG
;
A
#
# COMPACT_ATOMS: atom_id res chain seq x y z
N MET A 1 -12.98 12.07 10.31
CA MET A 1 -11.82 12.77 10.89
C MET A 1 -10.52 12.24 10.26
N LYS A 2 -9.47 13.08 10.11
CA LYS A 2 -8.14 12.70 9.58
C LYS A 2 -7.25 12.16 10.71
N GLU A 3 -7.64 11.03 11.25
CA GLU A 3 -6.96 10.38 12.38
C GLU A 3 -6.95 8.87 12.16
N LEU A 4 -6.07 8.17 12.88
CA LEU A 4 -6.13 6.72 12.98
C LEU A 4 -7.31 6.32 13.87
N ILE A 5 -7.97 5.22 13.54
CA ILE A 5 -9.17 4.76 14.23
C ILE A 5 -8.90 3.41 14.87
N ASP A 6 -9.20 3.31 16.17
CA ASP A 6 -9.26 2.03 16.87
C ASP A 6 -10.67 1.44 16.72
N TYR A 7 -10.87 0.65 15.67
CA TYR A 7 -12.14 -0.06 15.48
C TYR A 7 -12.31 -1.14 16.55
N PRO A 8 -13.49 -1.25 17.19
CA PRO A 8 -13.76 -2.33 18.13
C PRO A 8 -13.79 -3.67 17.39
N GLY A 9 -13.20 -4.71 18.00
CA GLY A 9 -13.16 -6.06 17.45
C GLY A 9 -11.86 -6.78 17.80
N GLU A 10 -11.91 -8.10 17.71
CA GLU A 10 -10.71 -8.93 17.77
C GLU A 10 -10.02 -8.92 16.40
N THR A 11 -8.71 -8.72 16.41
CA THR A 11 -7.87 -9.01 15.25
C THR A 11 -7.46 -10.47 15.30
N ASP A 12 -7.43 -11.14 14.15
CA ASP A 12 -6.83 -12.48 14.05
C ASP A 12 -5.39 -12.44 14.55
N PRO A 13 -5.04 -13.16 15.65
CA PRO A 13 -3.69 -13.16 16.21
C PRO A 13 -2.63 -13.74 15.25
N GLN A 14 -3.05 -14.51 14.24
CA GLN A 14 -2.17 -15.07 13.22
C GLN A 14 -2.02 -14.16 11.99
N ALA A 15 -2.82 -13.09 11.88
CA ALA A 15 -2.70 -12.16 10.78
C ALA A 15 -1.34 -11.46 10.85
N MET A 16 -0.66 -11.43 9.70
CA MET A 16 0.64 -10.77 9.53
C MET A 16 0.53 -9.59 8.56
N PRO A 17 -0.36 -8.61 8.80
CA PRO A 17 -0.64 -7.55 7.84
C PRO A 17 0.57 -6.63 7.61
N PRO A 18 0.62 -5.94 6.46
CA PRO A 18 1.58 -4.86 6.23
C PRO A 18 1.43 -3.73 7.25
N ASN A 19 2.55 -3.29 7.81
CA ASN A 19 2.61 -2.16 8.75
C ASN A 19 2.95 -0.85 8.02
N LEU A 20 1.98 0.07 7.93
CA LEU A 20 2.11 1.34 7.21
C LEU A 20 3.14 2.29 7.80
N SER A 21 3.48 2.17 9.09
CA SER A 21 4.52 3.02 9.70
C SER A 21 5.90 2.79 9.09
N THR A 22 6.12 1.61 8.50
CA THR A 22 7.42 1.17 7.94
C THR A 22 7.64 1.58 6.48
N ILE A 23 6.68 2.28 5.86
CA ILE A 23 6.89 2.94 4.56
C ILE A 23 8.07 3.92 4.66
N PHE A 24 8.19 4.58 5.82
CA PHE A 24 9.21 5.56 6.11
C PHE A 24 10.37 4.94 6.88
N ASN A 25 11.56 5.51 6.73
CA ASN A 25 12.75 5.15 7.50
C ASN A 25 13.41 6.42 8.06
N PRO A 26 13.44 6.62 9.40
CA PRO A 26 12.92 5.72 10.44
C PRO A 26 11.39 5.58 10.40
N SER A 27 10.88 4.42 10.86
CA SER A 27 9.44 4.15 10.91
C SER A 27 8.70 5.21 11.74
N ARG A 28 7.56 5.69 11.23
CA ARG A 28 6.77 6.73 11.88
C ARG A 28 5.29 6.66 11.50
N GLU A 29 4.42 7.17 12.36
CA GLU A 29 3.04 7.52 12.00
C GLU A 29 3.07 8.89 11.28
N PRO A 30 2.81 8.97 9.96
CA PRO A 30 2.79 10.23 9.24
C PRO A 30 1.52 11.04 9.51
N THR A 31 1.62 12.36 9.35
CA THR A 31 0.44 13.23 9.37
C THR A 31 -0.51 12.88 8.23
N ILE A 32 -1.78 12.67 8.55
CA ILE A 32 -2.83 12.37 7.57
C ILE A 32 -3.31 13.68 6.94
N VAL A 33 -3.09 13.85 5.64
CA VAL A 33 -3.42 15.08 4.91
C VAL A 33 -4.63 14.93 3.99
N GLY A 34 -5.10 13.70 3.74
CA GLY A 34 -6.28 13.44 2.91
C GLY A 34 -6.85 12.04 3.14
N LEU A 35 -8.13 11.89 2.84
CA LEU A 35 -8.86 10.62 2.87
C LEU A 35 -9.72 10.58 1.60
N PHE A 36 -9.76 9.43 0.95
CA PHE A 36 -10.48 9.26 -0.31
C PHE A 36 -11.27 7.97 -0.32
N GLN A 37 -12.32 7.96 -1.14
CA GLN A 37 -13.08 6.77 -1.48
C GLN A 37 -12.87 6.50 -2.97
N ILE A 38 -12.64 5.24 -3.32
CA ILE A 38 -12.70 4.79 -4.71
C ILE A 38 -14.17 4.59 -5.08
N GLY A 39 -14.61 5.22 -6.18
CA GLY A 39 -15.93 5.01 -6.76
C GLY A 39 -16.12 3.57 -7.26
N VAL A 40 -17.35 3.05 -7.20
CA VAL A 40 -17.68 1.72 -7.70
C VAL A 40 -17.54 1.73 -9.23
N TYR A 41 -16.80 0.76 -9.79
CA TYR A 41 -16.29 0.69 -11.16
C TYR A 41 -15.15 1.66 -11.46
N GLN A 42 -13.90 1.31 -11.10
CA GLN A 42 -12.74 1.19 -12.00
C GLN A 42 -11.67 0.36 -11.28
N GLY A 43 -11.25 -0.78 -11.84
CA GLY A 43 -9.95 -1.35 -11.47
C GLY A 43 -8.89 -0.25 -11.63
N LEU A 44 -7.93 -0.16 -10.71
CA LEU A 44 -6.95 0.93 -10.69
C LEU A 44 -6.01 0.82 -11.90
N SER A 45 -6.46 1.33 -13.05
CA SER A 45 -5.63 1.58 -14.22
C SER A 45 -5.43 3.09 -14.46
N HIS A 46 -5.87 3.96 -13.53
CA HIS A 46 -5.52 5.39 -13.29
C HIS A 46 -6.63 6.20 -12.55
N GLY A 47 -7.62 5.57 -11.90
CA GLY A 47 -8.81 6.24 -11.33
C GLY A 47 -8.71 6.72 -9.87
N LEU A 48 -8.16 7.91 -9.64
CA LEU A 48 -8.35 8.68 -8.40
C LEU A 48 -9.52 9.67 -8.58
N GLU A 49 -10.77 9.22 -8.56
CA GLU A 49 -11.93 10.11 -8.39
C GLU A 49 -12.51 9.95 -6.99
N GLY A 50 -12.10 10.84 -6.08
CA GLY A 50 -12.69 11.00 -4.77
C GLY A 50 -12.64 12.47 -4.36
N GLY A 51 -13.78 13.16 -4.48
CA GLY A 51 -13.94 14.56 -4.08
C GLY A 51 -13.81 14.78 -2.56
N PRO A 52 -13.72 16.04 -2.11
CA PRO A 52 -13.65 16.37 -0.68
C PRO A 52 -14.90 15.87 0.07
N ALA A 53 -14.67 15.45 1.32
CA ALA A 53 -15.64 14.80 2.21
C ALA A 53 -17.01 15.51 2.26
N GLY A 54 -18.08 14.74 2.03
CA GLY A 54 -19.46 15.22 2.13
C GLY A 54 -20.53 14.15 1.92
N LEU A 55 -20.24 12.86 2.19
CA LEU A 55 -21.20 11.78 2.02
C LEU A 55 -21.78 11.28 3.36
N PRO A 56 -23.04 10.79 3.38
CA PRO A 56 -23.71 10.36 4.61
C PRO A 56 -22.93 9.28 5.36
N GLU A 57 -22.89 9.42 6.68
CA GLU A 57 -22.15 8.61 7.66
C GLU A 57 -22.38 7.08 7.54
N ALA A 58 -23.48 6.67 6.91
CA ALA A 58 -23.84 5.27 6.66
C ALA A 58 -23.00 4.57 5.57
N TRP A 59 -22.26 5.30 4.74
CA TRP A 59 -21.35 4.75 3.71
C TRP A 59 -19.86 5.00 4.02
N GLY A 60 -19.53 5.07 5.31
CA GLY A 60 -18.29 5.60 5.89
C GLY A 60 -16.97 4.81 5.75
N THR A 61 -16.68 4.16 4.61
CA THR A 61 -15.40 3.46 4.43
C THR A 61 -14.39 4.34 3.70
N VAL A 62 -13.27 4.71 4.33
CA VAL A 62 -12.13 5.29 3.59
C VAL A 62 -11.45 4.16 2.83
N HIS A 63 -11.13 4.36 1.56
CA HIS A 63 -10.41 3.37 0.74
C HIS A 63 -8.93 3.72 0.57
N LEU A 64 -8.64 5.03 0.54
CA LEU A 64 -7.28 5.55 0.39
C LEU A 64 -7.00 6.63 1.42
N ILE A 65 -5.75 6.72 1.87
CA ILE A 65 -5.27 7.72 2.81
C ILE A 65 -4.06 8.43 2.22
N ALA A 66 -4.00 9.76 2.37
CA ALA A 66 -2.81 10.53 2.01
C ALA A 66 -1.98 10.86 3.25
N PHE A 67 -0.68 10.62 3.14
CA PHE A 67 0.32 10.90 4.16
C PHE A 67 1.19 12.08 3.74
N ALA A 68 1.47 12.99 4.66
CA ALA A 68 2.44 14.06 4.44
C ALA A 68 3.85 13.46 4.27
N THR A 69 4.56 13.97 3.25
CA THR A 69 5.94 13.59 2.92
C THR A 69 6.78 14.82 2.62
N THR A 70 8.10 14.63 2.60
CA THR A 70 9.01 15.60 1.98
C THR A 70 9.29 15.16 0.53
N PRO A 71 9.29 16.05 -0.48
CA PRO A 71 9.67 15.67 -1.84
C PRO A 71 11.05 14.98 -1.86
N GLY A 72 11.14 13.82 -2.51
CA GLY A 72 12.37 13.02 -2.55
C GLY A 72 12.61 12.10 -1.34
N GLU A 73 11.73 12.11 -0.33
CA GLU A 73 11.78 11.21 0.83
C GLU A 73 11.78 9.75 0.35
N VAL A 74 12.70 8.93 0.88
CA VAL A 74 12.82 7.52 0.49
C VAL A 74 11.64 6.73 1.04
N LEU A 75 11.03 5.91 0.18
CA LEU A 75 9.89 5.07 0.53
C LEU A 75 10.24 3.59 0.37
N HIS A 76 9.66 2.78 1.24
CA HIS A 76 9.81 1.34 1.28
C HIS A 76 8.45 0.66 1.17
N ALA A 77 8.45 -0.61 0.79
CA ALA A 77 7.25 -1.43 0.92
C ALA A 77 6.90 -1.55 2.42
N PRO A 78 5.62 -1.40 2.82
CA PRO A 78 5.23 -1.71 4.18
C PRO A 78 5.66 -3.13 4.54
N ARG A 79 6.31 -3.29 5.68
CA ARG A 79 6.76 -4.58 6.17
C ARG A 79 5.56 -5.39 6.65
N SER A 80 5.45 -6.64 6.23
CA SER A 80 4.56 -7.63 6.78
C SER A 80 5.35 -8.68 7.58
N GLY A 81 4.65 -9.61 8.24
CA GLY A 81 5.29 -10.78 8.84
C GLY A 81 5.61 -11.91 7.85
N TYR A 82 5.21 -11.77 6.58
CA TYR A 82 5.43 -12.78 5.55
C TYR A 82 6.85 -12.73 4.98
N THR A 83 7.40 -13.90 4.63
CA THR A 83 8.62 -14.05 3.83
C THR A 83 8.27 -14.93 2.64
N LEU A 84 8.30 -14.36 1.44
CA LEU A 84 7.85 -15.04 0.21
C LEU A 84 8.95 -15.86 -0.45
N ALA A 85 10.20 -15.41 -0.31
CA ALA A 85 11.42 -16.08 -0.73
C ALA A 85 12.58 -15.57 0.16
N PRO A 86 13.81 -16.15 0.10
CA PRO A 86 14.96 -15.57 0.79
C PRO A 86 15.07 -14.07 0.49
N ASP A 87 15.10 -13.27 1.55
CA ASP A 87 15.18 -11.81 1.50
C ASP A 87 14.05 -11.08 0.75
N THR A 88 12.92 -11.74 0.44
CA THR A 88 11.78 -11.15 -0.27
C THR A 88 10.53 -11.12 0.61
N GLY A 89 10.03 -9.92 0.90
CA GLY A 89 8.83 -9.72 1.73
C GLY A 89 7.54 -9.44 0.94
N THR A 90 7.68 -9.00 -0.32
CA THR A 90 6.56 -8.69 -1.20
C THR A 90 6.98 -8.80 -2.66
N ILE A 91 6.00 -8.94 -3.56
CA ILE A 91 6.21 -8.91 -5.01
C ILE A 91 5.51 -7.70 -5.62
N VAL A 92 6.07 -7.18 -6.72
CA VAL A 92 5.50 -6.08 -7.50
C VAL A 92 4.62 -6.65 -8.61
N VAL A 93 3.30 -6.57 -8.45
CA VAL A 93 2.33 -7.07 -9.45
C VAL A 93 2.00 -6.03 -10.52
N TYR A 94 2.26 -4.75 -10.22
CA TYR A 94 2.17 -3.65 -11.18
C TYR A 94 3.12 -2.50 -10.80
N ALA A 95 3.78 -1.91 -11.80
CA ALA A 95 4.54 -0.69 -11.66
C ALA A 95 4.35 0.23 -12.87
N ASP A 96 4.18 1.52 -12.59
CA ASP A 96 4.36 2.64 -13.51
C ASP A 96 5.24 3.69 -12.82
N LYS A 97 5.64 4.76 -13.52
CA LYS A 97 6.54 5.81 -13.01
C LYS A 97 6.09 6.44 -11.68
N ASP A 98 4.77 6.50 -11.45
CA ASP A 98 4.16 7.17 -10.30
C ASP A 98 3.19 6.33 -9.48
N PHE A 99 3.16 5.02 -9.75
CA PHE A 99 2.24 4.10 -9.11
C PHE A 99 2.83 2.69 -8.95
N LEU A 100 2.63 2.09 -7.79
CA LEU A 100 2.98 0.69 -7.50
C LEU A 100 1.79 -0.07 -6.94
N THR A 101 1.68 -1.34 -7.32
CA THR A 101 0.85 -2.32 -6.61
C THR A 101 1.73 -3.48 -6.15
N LEU A 102 1.70 -3.73 -4.85
CA LEU A 102 2.47 -4.76 -4.16
C LEU A 102 1.54 -5.84 -3.66
N HIS A 103 2.01 -7.09 -3.68
CA HIS A 103 1.28 -8.23 -3.17
C HIS A 103 2.10 -8.97 -2.10
N TYR A 104 1.44 -9.38 -1.02
CA TYR A 104 2.07 -10.10 0.10
C TYR A 104 1.87 -11.62 0.03
N THR A 105 1.61 -12.14 -1.16
CA THR A 105 1.72 -13.56 -1.50
C THR A 105 2.47 -13.72 -2.82
N PRO A 106 2.95 -14.92 -3.19
CA PRO A 106 3.64 -15.14 -4.46
C PRO A 106 2.73 -15.13 -5.70
N GLU A 107 1.42 -14.90 -5.56
CA GLU A 107 0.47 -15.01 -6.67
C GLU A 107 0.49 -13.76 -7.58
N ASP A 108 0.45 -13.97 -8.90
CA ASP A 108 0.17 -12.92 -9.89
C ASP A 108 -1.35 -12.66 -10.03
N SER A 109 -1.98 -12.35 -8.90
CA SER A 109 -3.42 -12.08 -8.77
C SER A 109 -3.66 -11.24 -7.52
N ILE A 110 -4.65 -10.36 -7.55
CA ILE A 110 -5.02 -9.50 -6.39
C ILE A 110 -6.25 -10.02 -5.64
N VAL A 111 -6.69 -11.26 -5.92
CA VAL A 111 -7.95 -11.81 -5.39
C VAL A 111 -7.83 -12.27 -3.94
N ARG A 112 -6.65 -12.72 -3.51
CA ARG A 112 -6.43 -13.30 -2.18
C ARG A 112 -5.23 -12.64 -1.52
N GLY A 113 -5.30 -12.47 -0.20
CA GLY A 113 -4.20 -11.89 0.57
C GLY A 113 -4.15 -10.36 0.49
N TYR A 114 -3.13 -9.79 1.13
CA TYR A 114 -3.00 -8.35 1.25
C TYR A 114 -2.38 -7.72 0.01
N VAL A 115 -3.00 -6.67 -0.51
CA VAL A 115 -2.47 -5.87 -1.63
C VAL A 115 -2.29 -4.44 -1.17
N PHE A 116 -1.15 -3.84 -1.51
CA PHE A 116 -0.84 -2.45 -1.19
C PHE A 116 -0.69 -1.63 -2.46
N HIS A 117 -1.39 -0.50 -2.50
CA HIS A 117 -1.34 0.46 -3.60
C HIS A 117 -0.62 1.72 -3.12
N LEU A 118 0.31 2.24 -3.91
CA LEU A 118 1.07 3.46 -3.63
C LEU A 118 1.05 4.38 -4.84
N PHE A 119 0.54 5.60 -4.67
CA PHE A 119 0.47 6.63 -5.69
C PHE A 119 1.27 7.88 -5.29
N GLU A 120 1.51 8.75 -6.26
CA GLU A 120 2.28 10.00 -6.10
C GLU A 120 3.72 9.73 -5.62
N VAL A 121 4.30 8.65 -6.14
CA VAL A 121 5.68 8.21 -5.92
C VAL A 121 6.52 8.50 -7.18
N CYS A 122 7.84 8.58 -7.05
CA CYS A 122 8.78 8.40 -8.14
C CYS A 122 9.37 7.00 -7.96
N VAL A 123 8.89 6.02 -8.73
CA VAL A 123 9.34 4.62 -8.62
C VAL A 123 10.81 4.53 -9.01
N ASP A 124 11.58 3.68 -8.32
CA ASP A 124 12.98 3.45 -8.67
C ASP A 124 13.10 2.94 -10.12
N GLU A 125 13.95 3.57 -10.92
CA GLU A 125 14.04 3.27 -12.36
C GLU A 125 14.47 1.82 -12.63
N ASN A 126 15.30 1.22 -11.77
CA ASN A 126 15.71 -0.18 -11.93
C ASN A 126 14.54 -1.12 -11.59
N LEU A 127 13.74 -0.77 -10.57
CA LEU A 127 12.54 -1.52 -10.24
C LEU A 127 11.53 -1.47 -11.38
N LEU A 128 11.30 -0.28 -11.94
CA LEU A 128 10.39 -0.09 -13.08
C LEU A 128 10.88 -0.85 -14.32
N ALA A 129 12.18 -0.78 -14.63
CA ALA A 129 12.77 -1.53 -15.74
C ALA A 129 12.65 -3.05 -15.53
N SER A 130 12.91 -3.54 -14.31
CA SER A 130 12.76 -4.96 -13.98
C SER A 130 11.32 -5.44 -14.11
N TYR A 131 10.34 -4.64 -13.67
CA TYR A 131 8.93 -4.94 -13.85
C TYR A 131 8.57 -5.05 -15.34
N HIS A 132 8.92 -4.04 -16.15
CA HIS A 132 8.60 -4.03 -17.57
C HIS A 132 9.29 -5.15 -18.37
N GLU A 133 10.50 -5.56 -17.97
CA GLU A 133 11.15 -6.71 -18.60
C GLU A 133 10.38 -8.01 -18.33
N LEU A 134 10.02 -8.26 -17.07
CA LEU A 134 9.27 -9.45 -16.68
C LEU A 134 7.84 -9.47 -17.22
N ASP A 135 7.19 -8.31 -17.31
CA ASP A 135 5.88 -8.17 -17.94
C ASP A 135 5.94 -8.50 -19.42
N ARG A 136 6.94 -7.98 -20.14
CA ARG A 136 7.19 -8.31 -21.56
C ARG A 136 7.59 -9.77 -21.78
N SER A 137 8.21 -10.42 -20.80
CA SER A 137 8.57 -11.84 -20.87
C SER A 137 7.44 -12.80 -20.46
N GLY A 138 6.21 -12.29 -20.25
CA GLY A 138 5.04 -13.13 -19.98
C GLY A 138 4.73 -13.38 -18.50
N ARG A 139 5.36 -12.65 -17.58
CA ARG A 139 5.04 -12.64 -16.13
C ARG A 139 5.13 -14.00 -15.42
N GLU A 140 5.95 -14.92 -15.92
CA GLU A 140 6.25 -16.17 -15.18
C GLU A 140 6.90 -15.90 -13.82
N LEU A 141 7.55 -14.75 -13.69
CA LEU A 141 8.11 -14.19 -12.45
C LEU A 141 7.75 -12.70 -12.35
N LEU A 142 7.74 -12.19 -11.13
CA LEU A 142 7.55 -10.77 -10.82
C LEU A 142 8.68 -10.27 -9.92
N PRO A 143 9.02 -8.96 -9.96
CA PRO A 143 10.06 -8.43 -9.10
C PRO A 143 9.73 -8.63 -7.62
N GLY A 144 10.64 -9.24 -6.86
CA GLY A 144 10.58 -9.30 -5.41
C GLY A 144 11.25 -8.09 -4.76
N LEU A 145 10.68 -7.59 -3.67
CA LEU A 145 11.29 -6.53 -2.85
C LEU A 145 11.64 -7.08 -1.46
N GLY A 146 12.84 -6.75 -1.00
CA GLY A 146 13.26 -7.05 0.36
C GLY A 146 12.68 -6.11 1.41
N HIS A 147 12.67 -6.56 2.67
CA HIS A 147 11.99 -5.89 3.79
C HIS A 147 12.43 -4.44 4.08
N ASN A 148 13.57 -4.01 3.57
CA ASN A 148 14.09 -2.64 3.70
C ASN A 148 14.62 -2.09 2.36
N GLN A 149 14.27 -2.72 1.24
CA GLN A 149 14.69 -2.25 -0.06
C GLN A 149 13.87 -0.99 -0.42
N PRO A 150 14.52 0.14 -0.78
CA PRO A 150 13.82 1.30 -1.33
C PRO A 150 13.06 0.91 -2.59
N LEU A 151 11.80 1.33 -2.70
CA LEU A 151 10.99 1.14 -3.91
C LEU A 151 10.89 2.39 -4.78
N GLY A 152 11.36 3.52 -4.26
CA GLY A 152 11.18 4.83 -4.86
C GLY A 152 11.23 5.95 -3.84
N ARG A 153 10.76 7.13 -4.25
CA ARG A 153 10.77 8.36 -3.45
C ARG A 153 9.43 9.08 -3.53
N ALA A 154 9.05 9.85 -2.51
CA ALA A 154 7.85 10.68 -2.61
C ALA A 154 8.00 11.70 -3.75
N ALA A 155 7.01 11.76 -4.66
CA ALA A 155 7.06 12.70 -5.79
C ALA A 155 6.81 14.15 -5.35
N GLY A 156 6.15 14.34 -4.20
CA GLY A 156 5.78 15.65 -3.68
C GLY A 156 5.67 15.69 -2.16
N ASN A 157 4.79 16.57 -1.69
CA ASN A 157 4.54 16.79 -0.26
C ASN A 157 3.53 15.79 0.34
N ARG A 158 3.06 14.83 -0.45
CA ARG A 158 2.26 13.70 0.02
C ARG A 158 2.50 12.47 -0.84
N ILE A 159 2.09 11.34 -0.30
CA ILE A 159 1.79 10.10 -1.04
C ILE A 159 0.36 9.66 -0.74
N ILE A 160 -0.22 8.85 -1.60
CA ILE A 160 -1.53 8.23 -1.36
C ILE A 160 -1.34 6.72 -1.29
N VAL A 161 -1.96 6.07 -0.30
CA VAL A 161 -1.90 4.63 -0.15
C VAL A 161 -3.27 4.01 0.01
N GLY A 162 -3.40 2.76 -0.44
CA GLY A 162 -4.58 1.91 -0.25
C GLY A 162 -4.17 0.50 0.13
N ILE A 163 -5.01 -0.18 0.92
CA ILE A 163 -4.80 -1.59 1.27
C ILE A 163 -6.05 -2.36 0.86
N ARG A 164 -5.83 -3.54 0.30
CA ARG A 164 -6.87 -4.56 0.16
C ARG A 164 -6.56 -5.76 1.02
N ASP A 165 -7.62 -6.42 1.47
CA ASP A 165 -7.58 -7.80 1.95
C ASP A 165 -8.51 -8.63 1.06
N SER A 166 -7.93 -9.59 0.35
CA SER A 166 -8.66 -10.58 -0.45
C SER A 166 -9.70 -9.95 -1.39
N GLY A 167 -9.23 -8.97 -2.16
CA GLY A 167 -9.99 -8.26 -3.18
C GLY A 167 -10.74 -7.01 -2.72
N SER A 168 -11.02 -6.84 -1.42
CA SER A 168 -11.78 -5.70 -0.90
C SER A 168 -10.86 -4.61 -0.37
N PHE A 169 -11.15 -3.34 -0.67
CA PHE A 169 -10.46 -2.23 -0.01
C PHE A 169 -10.82 -2.16 1.47
N MET A 170 -9.81 -1.97 2.30
CA MET A 170 -9.92 -1.84 3.74
C MET A 170 -9.69 -0.39 4.15
N ASP A 171 -10.22 0.00 5.32
CA ASP A 171 -9.94 1.33 5.87
C ASP A 171 -8.48 1.42 6.37
N PRO A 172 -7.60 2.21 5.72
CA PRO A 172 -6.20 2.26 6.09
C PRO A 172 -5.95 2.93 7.45
N ARG A 173 -6.97 3.52 8.07
CA ARG A 173 -6.87 4.15 9.40
C ARG A 173 -6.91 3.13 10.55
N ALA A 174 -7.29 1.87 10.30
CA ALA A 174 -7.48 0.88 11.34
C ALA A 174 -6.18 0.55 12.08
N ILE A 175 -6.04 1.02 13.34
CA ILE A 175 -4.79 0.94 14.12
C ILE A 175 -4.32 -0.52 14.27
N ARG A 176 -5.22 -1.39 14.74
CA ARG A 176 -4.92 -2.80 14.98
C ARG A 176 -4.70 -3.61 13.70
N GLY A 177 -5.17 -3.09 12.56
CA GLY A 177 -5.01 -3.73 11.26
C GLY A 177 -3.65 -3.42 10.62
N TRP A 178 -3.21 -2.16 10.67
CA TRP A 178 -2.15 -1.69 9.78
C TRP A 178 -1.01 -0.91 10.44
N TRP A 179 -1.14 -0.56 11.72
CA TRP A 179 -0.20 0.35 12.38
C TRP A 179 0.54 -0.30 13.54
N ARG A 180 -0.11 -1.26 14.20
CA ARG A 180 0.46 -1.99 15.33
C ARG A 180 0.33 -3.47 15.06
N TRP A 181 1.45 -4.19 15.05
CA TRP A 181 1.38 -5.64 15.05
C TRP A 181 0.85 -6.13 16.40
N PRO A 182 0.11 -7.25 16.43
CA PRO A 182 -0.49 -7.78 17.66
C PRO A 182 0.49 -8.05 18.81
N ASN A 183 1.81 -8.04 18.59
CA ASN A 183 2.83 -8.32 19.60
C ASN A 183 4.08 -7.41 19.48
N GLY A 184 3.87 -6.09 19.58
CA GLY A 184 4.96 -5.11 19.77
C GLY A 184 5.05 -4.64 21.21
#